data_AF-A0A8T3U9B0-F1
#
_entry.id   AF-A0A8T3U9B0-F1
#
_cell.length_a   1.000
_cell.length_b   1.000
_cell.length_c   1.000
_cell.angle_alpha   90.00
_cell.angle_beta   90.00
_cell.angle_gamma   90.00
#
_symmetry.space_group_name_H-M   'P 1'
#
loop_
_entity.id
_entity.type
_entity.pdbx_description
1 polymer ?
#
loop_
_entity_poly.entity_id
_entity_poly.type
_entity_poly.pdbx_seq_one_letter_code
_entity_poly.pdbx_strand_id
1 'polypeptide(L)'
;MKILKKMTIVSVLLIIMLTYTQILVFAAESELTLTPKPETNNIHLKWTGPLNSKYRVYQKKPGSSNFETIGLTDFSPEAIDEEVKVLNVYPHSKNVGRLWPGSTAFQSLPMVNVTYLDGRTETIEKSALLKVWMEGRNIK
;
A
#
# COMPACT_ATOMS: atom_id res chain seq x y z
N MET A 1 46.38 20.05 -38.90
CA MET A 1 45.82 18.78 -38.35
C MET A 1 45.97 18.63 -36.82
N LYS A 2 47.12 18.95 -36.19
CA LYS A 2 47.31 18.81 -34.72
C LYS A 2 46.38 19.69 -33.86
N ILE A 3 46.16 20.93 -34.26
CA ILE A 3 45.28 21.88 -33.54
C ILE A 3 43.82 21.44 -33.63
N LEU A 4 43.37 21.05 -34.83
CA LEU A 4 42.01 20.54 -35.05
C LEU A 4 41.74 19.28 -34.20
N LYS A 5 42.66 18.31 -34.18
CA LYS A 5 42.57 17.11 -33.32
C LYS A 5 42.48 17.45 -31.83
N LYS A 6 43.27 18.43 -31.35
CA LYS A 6 43.19 18.89 -29.95
C LYS A 6 41.85 19.55 -29.64
N MET A 7 41.33 20.39 -30.54
CA MET A 7 40.01 20.99 -30.37
C MET A 7 38.90 19.95 -30.33
N THR A 8 38.95 18.92 -31.19
CA THR A 8 37.97 17.82 -31.16
C THR A 8 38.01 17.06 -29.84
N ILE A 9 39.19 16.74 -29.31
CA ILE A 9 39.33 16.03 -28.02
C ILE A 9 38.74 16.87 -26.87
N VAL A 10 39.05 18.17 -26.81
CA VAL A 10 38.52 19.07 -25.78
C VAL A 10 37.00 19.19 -25.89
N SER A 11 36.46 19.28 -27.12
CA SER A 11 35.01 19.35 -27.35
C SER A 11 34.29 18.08 -26.89
N VAL A 12 34.83 16.90 -27.19
CA VAL A 12 34.25 15.63 -26.74
C VAL A 12 34.28 15.52 -25.21
N LEU A 13 35.39 15.90 -24.58
CA LEU A 13 35.51 15.92 -23.11
C LEU A 13 34.49 16.87 -22.46
N LEU A 14 34.28 18.04 -23.06
CA LEU A 14 33.31 19.01 -22.57
C LEU A 14 31.87 18.47 -22.67
N ILE A 15 31.51 17.82 -23.79
CA ILE A 15 30.19 17.21 -23.97
C ILE A 15 29.96 16.11 -22.93
N ILE A 16 30.94 15.25 -22.67
CA ILE A 16 30.83 14.18 -21.66
C ILE A 16 30.62 14.77 -20.26
N MET A 17 31.34 15.84 -19.91
CA MET A 17 31.16 16.51 -18.62
C MET A 17 29.76 17.14 -18.50
N LEU A 18 29.26 17.76 -19.58
CA LEU A 18 27.92 18.34 -19.60
C LEU A 18 26.81 17.30 -19.47
N THR A 19 26.94 16.16 -20.16
CA THR A 19 25.93 15.09 -20.08
C THR A 19 25.96 14.41 -18.71
N TYR A 20 27.14 14.25 -18.11
CA TYR A 20 27.27 13.68 -16.76
C TYR A 20 26.62 14.58 -15.69
N THR A 21 26.79 15.90 -15.76
CA THR A 21 26.14 16.82 -14.82
C THR A 21 24.62 16.83 -14.99
N GLN A 22 24.11 16.76 -16.22
CA GLN A 22 22.66 16.62 -16.46
C GLN A 22 22.09 15.36 -15.83
N ILE A 23 22.76 14.21 -15.99
CA ILE A 23 22.32 12.94 -15.39
C ILE A 23 22.30 13.02 -13.85
N LEU A 24 23.30 13.67 -13.25
CA LEU A 24 23.33 13.90 -11.79
C LEU A 24 22.20 14.83 -11.31
N VAL A 25 21.86 15.87 -12.09
CA VAL A 25 20.75 16.77 -11.77
C VAL A 25 19.42 16.04 -11.83
N PHE A 26 19.16 15.28 -12.90
CA PHE A 26 17.95 14.46 -13.02
C PHE A 26 17.86 13.35 -11.97
N ALA A 27 19.01 12.80 -11.55
CA ALA A 27 19.05 11.86 -10.45
C ALA A 27 18.86 12.55 -9.10
N ALA A 28 19.24 13.81 -8.93
CA ALA A 28 19.08 14.54 -7.67
C ALA A 28 17.62 14.96 -7.42
N GLU A 29 16.86 15.21 -8.48
CA GLU A 29 15.48 15.64 -8.38
C GLU A 29 14.54 14.46 -8.06
N SER A 30 13.65 14.67 -7.10
CA SER A 30 12.58 13.71 -6.80
C SER A 30 11.28 14.24 -7.39
N GLU A 31 10.67 13.47 -8.29
CA GLU A 31 9.35 13.78 -8.84
C GLU A 31 8.30 12.87 -8.21
N LEU A 32 7.11 13.40 -7.91
CA LEU A 32 5.96 12.63 -7.43
C LEU A 32 4.79 12.81 -8.39
N THR A 33 4.29 11.71 -8.94
CA THR A 33 3.09 11.65 -9.77
C THR A 33 1.95 10.99 -9.00
N LEU A 34 0.76 11.61 -9.02
CA LEU A 34 -0.47 11.07 -8.43
C LEU A 34 -1.48 10.79 -9.54
N THR A 35 -1.94 9.54 -9.65
CA THR A 35 -2.97 9.15 -10.64
C THR A 35 -4.22 8.63 -9.91
N PRO A 36 -5.33 9.38 -9.88
CA PRO A 36 -6.57 8.90 -9.30
C PRO A 36 -7.20 7.80 -10.17
N LYS A 37 -7.72 6.75 -9.52
CA LYS A 37 -8.47 5.64 -10.14
C LYS A 37 -9.87 5.57 -9.51
N PRO A 38 -10.81 6.42 -9.93
CA PRO A 38 -12.13 6.53 -9.29
C PRO A 38 -12.91 5.21 -9.33
N GLU A 39 -12.77 4.42 -10.40
CA GLU A 39 -13.42 3.12 -10.58
C GLU A 39 -13.09 2.08 -9.51
N THR A 40 -11.94 2.23 -8.84
CA THR A 40 -11.51 1.35 -7.75
C THR A 40 -11.34 2.08 -6.42
N ASN A 41 -11.73 3.36 -6.37
CA ASN A 41 -11.55 4.25 -5.22
C ASN A 41 -10.10 4.31 -4.69
N ASN A 42 -9.13 4.32 -5.60
CA ASN A 42 -7.70 4.26 -5.28
C ASN A 42 -6.92 5.46 -5.87
N ILE A 43 -5.74 5.74 -5.32
CA ILE A 43 -4.77 6.68 -5.90
C ILE A 43 -3.46 5.93 -6.10
N HIS A 44 -2.96 5.91 -7.33
CA HIS A 44 -1.65 5.36 -7.66
C HIS A 44 -0.58 6.45 -7.46
N LEU A 45 0.38 6.19 -6.57
CA LEU A 45 1.53 7.05 -6.32
C LEU A 45 2.75 6.47 -7.04
N LYS A 46 3.44 7.31 -7.80
CA LYS A 46 4.72 6.95 -8.43
C LYS A 46 5.72 8.07 -8.14
N TRP A 47 6.92 7.73 -7.71
CA TRP A 47 7.98 8.71 -7.51
C TRP A 47 9.29 8.28 -8.17
N THR A 48 10.10 9.27 -8.54
CA THR A 48 11.49 9.10 -8.98
C THR A 48 12.41 9.77 -7.96
N GLY A 49 13.69 9.43 -8.00
CA GLY A 49 14.59 9.85 -6.94
C GLY A 49 16.04 9.46 -7.14
N PRO A 50 16.96 10.03 -6.33
CA PRO A 50 18.36 9.66 -6.35
C PRO A 50 18.57 8.21 -5.96
N LEU A 51 19.57 7.60 -6.59
CA LEU A 51 20.02 6.25 -6.26
C LEU A 51 20.34 6.16 -4.76
N ASN A 52 19.90 5.09 -4.09
CA ASN A 52 20.03 4.84 -2.65
C ASN A 52 19.19 5.75 -1.72
N SER A 53 18.18 6.46 -2.26
CA SER A 53 17.23 7.20 -1.43
C SER A 53 16.17 6.28 -0.82
N LYS A 54 15.73 6.62 0.41
CA LYS A 54 14.60 5.95 1.09
C LYS A 54 13.44 6.93 1.20
N TYR A 55 12.29 6.53 0.69
CA TYR A 55 11.06 7.33 0.73
C TYR A 55 10.10 6.78 1.80
N ARG A 56 9.31 7.67 2.41
CA ARG A 56 8.22 7.27 3.32
C ARG A 56 6.96 8.01 2.92
N VAL A 57 5.85 7.29 2.88
CA VAL A 57 4.54 7.84 2.54
C VAL A 57 3.73 8.01 3.82
N TYR A 58 3.12 9.18 3.96
CA TYR A 58 2.29 9.55 5.09
C TYR A 58 0.90 9.95 4.61
N GLN A 59 -0.13 9.58 5.36
CA GLN A 59 -1.49 10.08 5.18
C GLN A 59 -1.91 10.96 6.33
N LYS A 60 -2.75 11.94 6.03
CA LYS A 60 -3.47 12.73 7.04
C LYS A 60 -4.96 12.49 6.86
N LYS A 61 -5.59 11.92 7.89
CA LYS A 61 -7.04 11.70 7.88
C LYS A 61 -7.79 13.04 8.05
N PRO A 62 -8.97 13.20 7.44
CA PRO A 62 -9.84 14.34 7.69
C PRO A 62 -10.08 14.53 9.19
N GLY A 63 -9.95 15.76 9.68
CA GLY A 63 -10.13 16.09 11.11
C GLY A 63 -8.94 15.76 12.03
N SER A 64 -7.89 15.09 11.55
CA SER A 64 -6.67 14.85 12.31
C SER A 64 -5.68 16.02 12.19
N SER A 65 -4.93 16.32 13.25
CA SER A 65 -3.75 17.20 13.20
C SER A 65 -2.47 16.46 12.81
N ASN A 66 -2.47 15.12 12.88
CA ASN A 66 -1.28 14.29 12.79
C ASN A 66 -1.23 13.49 11.49
N PHE A 67 -0.02 13.25 11.02
CA PHE A 67 0.28 12.35 9.91
C PHE A 67 0.55 10.94 10.42
N GLU A 68 0.04 9.94 9.72
CA GLU A 68 0.26 8.52 10.00
C GLU A 68 1.03 7.90 8.82
N THR A 69 2.02 7.06 9.09
CA THR A 69 2.73 6.31 8.05
C THR A 69 1.76 5.35 7.39
N ILE A 70 1.69 5.35 6.05
CA ILE A 70 1.01 4.29 5.31
C ILE A 70 2.01 3.14 5.21
N GLY A 71 1.61 1.94 5.66
CA GLY A 71 2.46 0.76 5.60
C GLY A 71 2.85 0.45 4.16
N LEU A 72 4.11 0.75 3.82
CA LEU A 72 4.79 0.13 2.69
C LEU A 72 5.49 -1.08 3.27
N THR A 73 4.85 -2.23 3.14
CA THR A 73 5.44 -3.51 3.50
C THR A 73 6.59 -3.72 2.52
N ASP A 74 7.81 -3.69 3.06
CA ASP A 74 9.11 -3.80 2.40
C ASP A 74 9.48 -2.82 1.26
N PHE A 75 10.55 -2.06 1.49
CA PHE A 75 11.19 -1.19 0.48
C PHE A 75 12.27 -1.94 -0.33
N SER A 76 12.09 -3.25 -0.56
CA SER A 76 13.02 -4.03 -1.38
C SER A 76 12.74 -3.76 -2.87
N PRO A 77 13.76 -3.67 -3.74
CA PRO A 77 13.58 -3.55 -5.19
C PRO A 77 12.75 -4.68 -5.82
N GLU A 78 12.59 -5.79 -5.12
CA GLU A 78 11.86 -6.99 -5.55
C GLU A 78 10.38 -7.01 -5.12
N ALA A 79 9.94 -6.09 -4.25
CA ALA A 79 8.59 -6.05 -3.67
C ALA A 79 7.55 -5.33 -4.57
N ILE A 80 7.46 -5.71 -5.85
CA ILE A 80 6.57 -5.08 -6.84
C ILE A 80 5.15 -5.67 -6.90
N ASP A 81 4.85 -6.71 -6.11
CA ASP A 81 3.58 -7.44 -6.21
C ASP A 81 3.15 -8.09 -4.87
N GLU A 82 3.24 -7.35 -3.77
CA GLU A 82 2.84 -7.89 -2.46
C GLU A 82 1.31 -7.87 -2.26
N GLU A 83 0.71 -9.05 -2.22
CA GLU A 83 -0.69 -9.25 -1.88
C GLU A 83 -0.90 -9.02 -0.38
N VAL A 84 -1.53 -7.89 -0.02
CA VAL A 84 -1.89 -7.57 1.36
C VAL A 84 -3.00 -8.52 1.83
N LYS A 85 -2.62 -9.57 2.58
CA LYS A 85 -3.56 -10.47 3.24
C LYS A 85 -4.18 -9.79 4.46
N VAL A 86 -5.42 -9.33 4.34
CA VAL A 86 -6.18 -8.82 5.48
C VAL A 86 -6.62 -9.99 6.35
N LEU A 87 -6.10 -10.07 7.58
CA LEU A 87 -6.57 -11.04 8.56
C LEU A 87 -7.94 -10.60 9.09
N ASN A 88 -9.01 -11.20 8.56
CA ASN A 88 -10.37 -11.00 9.05
C ASN A 88 -10.58 -11.75 10.37
N VAL A 89 -10.22 -11.12 11.51
CA VAL A 89 -10.51 -11.63 12.85
C VAL A 89 -11.85 -11.09 13.33
N TYR A 90 -12.78 -11.98 13.68
CA TYR A 90 -14.04 -11.62 14.31
C TYR A 90 -14.12 -12.19 15.73
N PRO A 91 -14.83 -11.53 16.65
CA PRO A 91 -15.16 -12.13 17.93
C PRO A 91 -15.84 -13.49 17.71
N HIS A 92 -15.37 -14.52 18.41
CA HIS A 92 -15.94 -15.87 18.38
C HIS A 92 -16.43 -16.24 19.77
N SER A 93 -17.57 -16.92 19.88
CA SER A 93 -18.13 -17.30 21.20
C SER A 93 -17.21 -18.21 22.01
N LYS A 94 -16.30 -18.95 21.34
CA LYS A 94 -15.28 -19.78 21.98
C LYS A 94 -13.98 -19.04 22.30
N ASN A 95 -13.85 -17.76 21.94
CA ASN A 95 -12.70 -16.95 22.34
C ASN A 95 -12.87 -16.56 23.82
N VAL A 96 -12.43 -17.45 24.71
CA VAL A 96 -12.46 -17.25 26.16
C VAL A 96 -11.34 -16.28 26.57
N GLY A 97 -11.51 -14.99 26.26
CA GLY A 97 -10.64 -13.92 26.70
C GLY A 97 -11.35 -13.02 27.71
N ARG A 98 -10.79 -12.84 28.91
CA ARG A 98 -11.20 -11.74 29.78
C ARG A 98 -10.75 -10.42 29.13
N LEU A 99 -11.71 -9.63 28.63
CA LEU A 99 -11.42 -8.30 28.08
C LEU A 99 -10.91 -7.33 29.17
N TRP A 100 -11.36 -7.51 30.42
CA TRP A 100 -10.89 -6.81 31.62
C TRP A 100 -11.23 -7.60 32.91
N PRO A 101 -10.53 -7.42 34.05
CA PRO A 101 -10.91 -8.01 35.34
C PRO A 101 -12.36 -7.72 35.72
N GLY A 102 -13.17 -8.78 35.87
CA GLY A 102 -14.62 -8.68 36.14
C GLY A 102 -15.52 -8.84 34.91
N SER A 103 -14.97 -8.88 33.70
CA SER A 103 -15.74 -9.22 32.49
C SER A 103 -15.96 -10.74 32.37
N THR A 104 -17.21 -11.16 32.22
CA THR A 104 -17.54 -12.49 31.70
C THR A 104 -17.39 -12.44 30.18
N ALA A 105 -16.44 -13.20 29.64
CA ALA A 105 -16.24 -13.33 28.20
C ALA A 105 -17.57 -13.68 27.51
N PHE A 106 -17.82 -13.06 26.36
CA PHE A 106 -19.04 -13.12 25.54
C PHE A 106 -19.92 -14.36 25.82
N GLN A 107 -20.99 -14.15 26.56
CA GLN A 107 -22.08 -15.11 26.68
C GLN A 107 -22.69 -15.24 25.27
N SER A 108 -22.48 -16.39 24.61
CA SER A 108 -23.04 -16.81 23.32
C SER A 108 -23.30 -15.69 22.30
N LEU A 109 -22.47 -15.58 21.26
CA LEU A 109 -22.76 -14.65 20.16
C LEU A 109 -24.04 -15.09 19.42
N PRO A 110 -24.93 -14.15 19.03
CA PRO A 110 -26.13 -14.48 18.26
C PRO A 110 -25.78 -15.19 16.96
N MET A 111 -26.53 -16.24 16.63
CA MET A 111 -26.37 -16.97 15.38
C MET A 111 -27.32 -16.42 14.32
N VAL A 112 -26.91 -16.48 13.06
CA VAL A 112 -27.69 -16.03 11.89
C VAL A 112 -27.57 -17.07 10.77
N ASN A 113 -28.67 -17.30 10.05
CA ASN A 113 -28.67 -18.13 8.86
C ASN A 113 -28.32 -17.26 7.65
N VAL A 114 -27.32 -17.69 6.90
CA VAL A 114 -26.89 -17.05 5.65
C VAL A 114 -27.07 -18.03 4.50
N THR A 115 -27.61 -17.54 3.39
CA THR A 115 -27.68 -18.28 2.14
C THR A 115 -26.67 -17.69 1.16
N TYR A 116 -25.77 -18.55 0.74
CA TYR A 116 -24.68 -18.27 -0.17
C TYR A 116 -25.19 -18.26 -1.63
N LEU A 117 -24.48 -17.58 -2.54
CA LEU A 117 -24.86 -17.50 -3.97
C LEU A 117 -24.93 -18.85 -4.70
N ASP A 118 -24.23 -19.87 -4.20
CA ASP A 118 -24.27 -21.25 -4.69
C ASP A 118 -25.47 -22.05 -4.13
N GLY A 119 -26.35 -21.40 -3.37
CA GLY A 119 -27.53 -22.02 -2.74
C GLY A 119 -27.24 -22.73 -1.42
N ARG A 120 -25.98 -22.81 -0.97
CA ARG A 120 -25.63 -23.36 0.34
C ARG A 120 -26.22 -22.48 1.44
N THR A 121 -26.73 -23.07 2.51
CA THR A 121 -27.18 -22.33 3.69
C THR A 121 -26.37 -22.77 4.89
N GLU A 122 -25.90 -21.82 5.70
CA GLU A 122 -25.19 -22.10 6.93
C GLU A 122 -25.66 -21.21 8.07
N THR A 123 -25.52 -21.73 9.29
CA THR A 123 -25.71 -20.98 10.52
C THR A 123 -24.35 -20.52 11.02
N ILE A 124 -24.11 -19.22 11.01
CA ILE A 124 -22.84 -18.60 11.45
C ILE A 124 -23.09 -17.65 12.61
N GLU A 125 -22.03 -17.28 13.33
CA GLU A 125 -22.14 -16.20 14.31
C GLU A 125 -22.32 -14.85 13.60
N LYS A 126 -23.14 -13.97 14.16
CA LYS A 126 -23.42 -12.63 13.62
C LYS A 126 -22.14 -11.81 13.39
N SER A 127 -21.11 -12.06 14.19
CA SER A 127 -19.79 -11.42 14.04
C SER A 127 -19.11 -11.77 12.70
N ALA A 128 -19.41 -12.91 12.09
CA ALA A 128 -18.84 -13.37 10.82
C ALA A 128 -19.62 -12.87 9.58
N LEU A 129 -20.67 -12.06 9.72
CA LEU A 129 -21.44 -11.55 8.58
C LEU A 129 -20.59 -10.72 7.61
N LEU A 130 -19.63 -9.94 8.12
CA LEU A 130 -18.75 -9.15 7.26
C LEU A 130 -17.87 -10.04 6.39
N LYS A 131 -17.48 -11.23 6.88
CA LYS A 131 -16.76 -12.24 6.08
C LYS A 131 -17.60 -12.70 4.90
N VAL A 132 -18.85 -13.08 5.16
CA VAL A 132 -19.79 -13.55 4.12
C VAL A 132 -20.02 -12.46 3.06
N TRP A 133 -20.09 -11.19 3.48
CA TRP A 133 -20.22 -10.07 2.57
C TRP A 133 -18.95 -9.87 1.72
N MET A 134 -17.77 -9.87 2.33
CA MET A 134 -16.48 -9.70 1.65
C MET A 134 -16.14 -10.86 0.70
N GLU A 135 -16.60 -12.08 1.00
CA GLU A 135 -16.49 -13.25 0.10
C GLU A 135 -17.50 -13.19 -1.07
N GLY A 136 -18.09 -12.00 -1.32
CA GLY A 136 -18.72 -11.62 -2.57
C GLY A 136 -20.18 -12.01 -2.68
N ARG A 137 -21.02 -11.78 -1.65
CA ARG A 137 -22.39 -12.31 -1.63
C ARG A 137 -23.44 -11.34 -1.07
N ASN A 138 -24.64 -11.43 -1.66
CA ASN A 138 -25.81 -10.62 -1.32
C ASN A 138 -26.34 -10.98 0.07
N ILE A 139 -26.43 -9.97 0.93
CA ILE A 139 -27.23 -10.01 2.15
C ILE A 139 -28.67 -9.65 1.71
N LYS A 140 -29.60 -10.60 1.76
CA LYS A 140 -31.03 -10.28 1.69
C LYS A 140 -31.52 -9.81 3.05
#